data_AF-A0A950Z2X1-F1
#
_entry.id   AF-A0A950Z2X1-F1
#
_cell.length_a   1.000
_cell.length_b   1.000
_cell.length_c   1.000
_cell.angle_alpha   90.00
_cell.angle_beta   90.00
_cell.angle_gamma   90.00
#
_symmetry.space_group_name_H-M   'P 1'
#
loop_
_entity.id
_entity.type
_entity.pdbx_description
1 polymer ?
#
loop_
_entity_poly.entity_id
_entity_poly.type
_entity_poly.pdbx_seq_one_letter_code
_entity_poly.pdbx_strand_id
1 'polypeptide(L)'
;MARGPLGNQFLSEYERNGFVIARGMFNREEIGLLRRAAKEDRELDQHSFGRADGEGGVVRLSLWNHPGDTIYGMFARCESIVNSAEMLLGGEVYHYHSKMIMKDAKVGGAWAWHQDYGYWYENGVLFPDLTSAFLAVDPATRENGCM
;
A
#
# COMPACT_ATOMS: atom_id res chain seq x y z
N MET A 1 4.85 -11.77 14.34
CA MET A 1 5.91 -11.82 13.31
C MET A 1 5.25 -12.16 12.00
N ALA A 2 5.61 -11.42 10.95
CA ALA A 2 5.16 -11.65 9.59
C ALA A 2 5.41 -13.10 9.16
N ARG A 3 4.55 -13.66 8.29
CA ARG A 3 4.53 -15.09 7.97
C ARG A 3 5.66 -15.56 7.04
N GLY A 4 6.61 -14.69 6.70
CA GLY A 4 7.65 -14.96 5.72
C GLY A 4 7.23 -14.57 4.30
N PRO A 5 8.12 -14.75 3.31
CA PRO A 5 7.86 -14.41 1.92
C PRO A 5 6.71 -15.24 1.33
N LEU A 6 6.07 -14.72 0.27
CA LEU A 6 5.12 -15.49 -0.53
C LEU A 6 5.80 -16.72 -1.13
N GLY A 7 5.08 -17.83 -1.20
CA GLY A 7 5.53 -19.03 -1.90
C GLY A 7 5.23 -18.98 -3.41
N ASN A 8 5.93 -19.80 -4.20
CA ASN A 8 5.82 -19.86 -5.66
C ASN A 8 4.40 -20.03 -6.22
N GLN A 9 3.48 -20.64 -5.47
CA GLN A 9 2.08 -20.76 -5.87
C GLN A 9 1.40 -19.40 -6.15
N PHE A 10 1.87 -18.34 -5.48
CA PHE A 10 1.36 -16.98 -5.67
C PHE A 10 1.89 -16.31 -6.94
N LEU A 11 3.04 -16.75 -7.48
CA LEU A 11 3.64 -16.19 -8.68
C LEU A 11 2.71 -16.39 -9.90
N SER A 12 2.27 -17.63 -10.15
CA SER A 12 1.38 -17.90 -11.28
C SER A 12 -0.01 -17.24 -11.15
N GLU A 13 -0.46 -16.98 -9.92
CA GLU A 13 -1.70 -16.22 -9.69
C GLU A 13 -1.49 -14.74 -10.02
N TYR A 14 -0.38 -14.17 -9.58
CA TYR A 14 0.00 -12.79 -9.86
C TYR A 14 0.21 -12.53 -11.35
N GLU A 15 0.94 -13.40 -12.06
CA GLU A 15 1.16 -13.30 -13.51
C GLU A 15 -0.15 -13.35 -14.31
N ARG A 16 -1.09 -14.19 -13.88
CA ARG A 16 -2.38 -14.35 -14.58
C ARG A 16 -3.35 -13.22 -14.28
N ASN A 17 -3.44 -12.79 -13.03
CA ASN A 17 -4.51 -11.90 -12.55
C ASN A 17 -4.05 -10.44 -12.40
N GLY A 18 -2.74 -10.18 -12.39
CA GLY A 18 -2.14 -8.89 -12.07
C GLY A 18 -2.11 -8.54 -10.57
N PHE A 19 -2.60 -9.44 -9.69
CA PHE A 19 -2.59 -9.26 -8.24
C PHE A 19 -2.67 -10.60 -7.50
N VAL A 20 -2.38 -10.56 -6.20
CA VAL A 20 -2.52 -11.69 -5.28
C VAL A 20 -2.94 -11.24 -3.89
N ILE A 21 -3.73 -12.06 -3.17
CA ILE A 21 -4.21 -11.73 -1.81
C ILE A 21 -3.53 -12.62 -0.77
N ALA A 22 -2.58 -12.05 -0.04
CA ALA A 22 -1.89 -12.70 1.06
C ALA A 22 -2.62 -12.48 2.40
N ARG A 23 -3.53 -13.38 2.78
CA ARG A 23 -4.28 -13.27 4.03
C ARG A 23 -3.40 -13.57 5.25
N GLY A 24 -3.41 -12.65 6.21
CA GLY A 24 -2.67 -12.82 7.46
C GLY A 24 -1.16 -12.75 7.31
N MET A 25 -0.67 -11.99 6.31
CA MET A 25 0.75 -11.68 6.13
C MET A 25 1.37 -11.12 7.41
N PHE A 26 0.64 -10.20 8.04
CA PHE A 26 0.91 -9.68 9.38
C PHE A 26 -0.18 -10.13 10.35
N ASN A 27 0.18 -10.31 11.61
CA ASN A 27 -0.76 -10.67 12.66
C ASN A 27 -1.56 -9.43 13.14
N ARG A 28 -2.57 -9.68 14.00
CA ARG A 28 -3.44 -8.61 14.50
C ARG A 28 -2.72 -7.58 15.37
N GLU A 29 -1.67 -7.98 16.08
CA GLU A 29 -0.89 -7.09 16.94
C GLU A 29 -0.06 -6.11 16.12
N GLU A 30 0.60 -6.62 15.08
CA GLU A 30 1.39 -5.84 14.11
C GLU A 30 0.51 -4.83 13.38
N ILE A 31 -0.60 -5.28 12.78
CA ILE A 31 -1.56 -4.36 12.14
C ILE A 31 -2.16 -3.40 13.16
N GLY A 32 -2.37 -3.83 14.40
CA GLY A 32 -2.83 -2.98 15.49
C GLY A 32 -1.85 -1.85 15.84
N LEU A 33 -0.54 -2.11 15.79
CA LEU A 33 0.50 -1.09 15.96
C LEU A 33 0.48 -0.09 14.81
N LEU A 34 0.45 -0.58 13.56
CA LEU A 34 0.38 0.27 12.37
C LEU A 34 -0.86 1.16 12.39
N ARG A 35 -2.01 0.63 12.80
CA ARG A 35 -3.26 1.38 12.94
C ARG A 35 -3.18 2.46 14.02
N ARG A 36 -2.56 2.18 15.17
CA ARG A 36 -2.38 3.19 16.22
C ARG A 36 -1.50 4.33 15.73
N ALA A 37 -0.36 4.00 15.13
CA ALA A 37 0.52 5.00 14.55
C ALA A 37 -0.21 5.86 13.51
N ALA A 38 -0.98 5.26 12.60
CA ALA A 38 -1.74 6.00 11.59
C ALA A 38 -2.77 6.99 12.18
N LYS A 39 -3.27 6.75 13.40
CA LYS A 39 -4.22 7.63 14.09
C LYS A 39 -3.55 8.69 14.97
N GLU A 40 -2.38 8.38 15.51
CA GLU A 40 -1.67 9.22 16.49
C GLU A 40 -0.62 10.12 15.82
N ASP A 41 -0.21 9.80 14.59
CA ASP A 41 0.82 10.53 13.85
C ASP A 41 0.31 11.87 13.33
N ARG A 42 0.55 12.90 14.15
CA ARG A 42 0.24 14.29 13.82
C ARG A 42 1.07 14.85 12.67
N GLU A 43 2.26 14.31 12.38
CA GLU A 43 3.06 14.79 11.26
C GLU A 43 2.50 14.25 9.95
N LEU A 44 2.06 13.00 9.93
CA LEU A 44 1.38 12.40 8.78
C LEU A 44 0.02 13.09 8.52
N ASP A 45 -0.66 13.52 9.57
CA ASP A 45 -1.87 14.35 9.53
C ASP A 45 -1.60 15.74 8.89
N GLN A 46 -0.51 16.40 9.30
CA GLN A 46 -0.10 17.73 8.77
C GLN A 46 0.39 17.70 7.32
N HIS A 47 1.06 16.62 6.91
CA HIS A 47 1.52 16.43 5.52
C HIS A 47 0.47 15.78 4.62
N SER A 48 -0.71 15.45 5.17
CA SER A 48 -1.80 14.94 4.36
C SER A 48 -2.39 16.06 3.50
N PHE A 49 -2.65 15.77 2.24
CA PHE A 49 -3.43 16.64 1.37
C PHE A 49 -4.73 15.97 0.98
N GLY A 50 -5.77 16.77 0.83
CA GLY A 50 -7.06 16.31 0.34
C GLY A 50 -6.97 16.09 -1.17
N ARG A 51 -7.24 14.87 -1.63
CA ARG A 51 -7.48 14.58 -3.04
C ARG A 51 -8.98 14.47 -3.25
N ALA A 52 -9.52 15.33 -4.11
CA ALA A 52 -10.90 15.21 -4.57
C ALA A 52 -11.06 13.91 -5.37
N ASP A 53 -12.13 13.18 -5.12
CA ASP A 53 -12.49 11.96 -5.85
C ASP A 53 -13.13 12.20 -7.22
N GLY A 54 -13.57 13.44 -7.49
CA GLY A 54 -14.35 13.79 -8.68
C GLY A 54 -15.86 13.60 -8.53
N GLU A 55 -16.34 13.06 -7.40
CA GLU A 55 -17.75 12.82 -7.07
C GLU A 55 -18.23 13.62 -5.84
N GLY A 56 -17.35 14.45 -5.25
CA GLY A 56 -17.66 15.37 -4.15
C GLY A 56 -17.10 14.95 -2.79
N GLY A 57 -16.41 13.81 -2.72
CA GLY A 57 -15.68 13.35 -1.54
C GLY A 57 -14.21 13.77 -1.55
N VAL A 58 -13.61 13.79 -0.36
CA VAL A 58 -12.17 14.06 -0.18
C VAL A 58 -11.54 12.87 0.50
N VAL A 59 -10.45 12.36 -0.07
CA VAL A 59 -9.62 11.32 0.54
C VAL A 59 -8.35 11.98 1.07
N ARG A 60 -7.98 11.63 2.30
CA ARG A 60 -6.75 12.13 2.91
C ARG A 60 -5.61 11.21 2.52
N LEU A 61 -4.61 11.79 1.86
CA LEU A 61 -3.45 11.06 1.36
C LEU A 61 -2.17 11.66 1.92
N SER A 62 -1.33 10.82 2.51
CA SER A 62 0.05 11.17 2.86
C SER A 62 0.99 10.33 2.01
N LEU A 63 1.92 10.99 1.31
CA LEU A 63 2.87 10.39 0.37
C LEU A 63 4.30 10.68 0.81
N TRP A 64 5.17 9.70 0.68
CA TRP A 64 6.61 9.87 0.92
C TRP A 64 7.44 8.88 0.10
N ASN A 65 8.66 9.29 -0.27
CA ASN A 65 9.53 8.54 -1.17
C ASN A 65 10.70 7.83 -0.47
N HIS A 66 10.76 7.92 0.87
CA HIS A 66 11.79 7.26 1.66
C HIS A 66 11.15 6.53 2.84
N PRO A 67 11.45 5.24 3.06
CA PRO A 67 10.77 4.47 4.08
C PRO A 67 11.03 5.03 5.49
N GLY A 68 12.24 5.55 5.75
CA GLY A 68 12.63 6.07 7.05
C GLY A 68 12.63 4.99 8.16
N ASP A 69 12.86 5.40 9.40
CA ASP A 69 12.94 4.51 10.56
C ASP A 69 11.65 4.52 11.41
N THR A 70 10.56 5.01 10.82
CA THR A 70 9.22 4.94 11.41
C THR A 70 8.63 3.53 11.26
N ILE A 71 7.52 3.27 11.93
CA ILE A 71 6.79 2.01 11.78
C ILE A 71 6.40 1.75 10.31
N TYR A 72 6.04 2.78 9.54
CA TYR A 72 5.70 2.62 8.12
C TYR A 72 6.91 2.12 7.32
N GLY A 73 8.09 2.68 7.59
CA GLY A 73 9.35 2.24 7.00
C GLY A 73 9.73 0.82 7.37
N MET A 74 9.45 0.40 8.61
CA MET A 74 9.65 -0.98 9.05
C MET A 74 8.74 -1.96 8.32
N PHE A 75 7.46 -1.62 8.12
CA PHE A 75 6.55 -2.45 7.32
C PHE A 75 6.95 -2.50 5.84
N ALA A 76 7.35 -1.36 5.26
CA ALA A 76 7.75 -1.27 3.85
C ALA A 76 9.04 -2.06 3.54
N ARG A 77 9.97 -2.15 4.51
CA ARG A 77 11.27 -2.82 4.35
C ARG A 77 11.35 -4.19 5.02
N CYS A 78 10.24 -4.72 5.56
CA CYS A 78 10.32 -6.01 6.23
C CYS A 78 10.64 -7.12 5.21
N GLU A 79 11.43 -8.10 5.65
CA GLU A 79 11.90 -9.21 4.80
C GLU A 79 10.75 -9.90 4.06
N SER A 80 9.61 -10.10 4.74
CA SER A 80 8.46 -10.77 4.13
C SER A 80 7.90 -9.96 2.95
N ILE A 81 7.91 -8.63 2.99
CA ILE A 81 7.44 -7.80 1.87
C ILE A 81 8.51 -7.72 0.78
N VAL A 82 9.75 -7.44 1.15
CA VAL A 82 10.87 -7.28 0.19
C VAL A 82 11.07 -8.56 -0.61
N ASN A 83 11.27 -9.71 0.04
CA ASN A 83 11.53 -10.96 -0.65
C ASN A 83 10.32 -11.44 -1.47
N SER A 84 9.10 -11.07 -1.07
CA SER A 84 7.91 -11.34 -1.89
C SER A 84 7.90 -10.50 -3.16
N ALA A 85 8.29 -9.22 -3.08
CA ALA A 85 8.40 -8.36 -4.24
C ALA A 85 9.53 -8.82 -5.18
N GLU A 86 10.69 -9.21 -4.64
CA GLU A 86 11.79 -9.78 -5.44
C GLU A 86 11.38 -11.06 -6.15
N MET A 87 10.64 -11.95 -5.47
CA MET A 87 10.10 -13.16 -6.10
C MET A 87 9.14 -12.83 -7.25
N LEU A 88 8.27 -11.84 -7.06
CA LEU A 88 7.27 -11.46 -8.07
C LEU A 88 7.88 -10.73 -9.28
N LEU A 89 8.92 -9.92 -9.07
CA LEU A 89 9.57 -9.14 -10.13
C LEU A 89 10.79 -9.84 -10.74
N GLY A 90 11.32 -10.88 -10.08
CA GLY A 90 12.45 -11.66 -10.57
C GLY A 90 13.83 -11.00 -10.40
N GLY A 91 13.98 -10.09 -9.43
CA GLY A 91 15.23 -9.37 -9.18
C GLY A 91 15.21 -8.54 -7.90
N GLU A 92 16.33 -7.88 -7.59
CA GLU A 92 16.43 -6.98 -6.44
C GLU A 92 15.44 -5.82 -6.58
N VAL A 93 14.82 -5.43 -5.46
CA VAL A 93 13.88 -4.31 -5.42
C VAL A 93 14.38 -3.17 -4.55
N TYR A 94 13.86 -1.98 -4.81
CA TYR A 94 14.01 -0.83 -3.94
C TYR A 94 12.65 -0.19 -3.66
N HIS A 95 12.58 0.60 -2.58
CA HIS A 95 11.39 1.35 -2.24
C HIS A 95 11.26 2.58 -3.15
N TYR A 96 10.19 2.64 -3.94
CA TYR A 96 9.91 3.80 -4.80
C TYR A 96 9.12 4.89 -4.06
N HIS A 97 7.97 4.54 -3.49
CA HIS A 97 7.22 5.42 -2.58
C HIS A 97 6.25 4.61 -1.71
N SER A 98 5.73 5.26 -0.67
CA SER A 98 4.62 4.77 0.12
C SER A 98 3.54 5.82 0.23
N LYS A 99 2.31 5.33 0.38
CA LYS A 99 1.12 6.16 0.57
C LYS A 99 0.24 5.58 1.67
N MET A 100 -0.24 6.43 2.57
CA MET A 100 -1.30 6.07 3.52
C MET A 100 -2.61 6.69 3.03
N ILE A 101 -3.61 5.84 2.79
CA ILE A 101 -4.93 6.24 2.30
C ILE A 101 -5.90 6.19 3.48
N MET A 102 -6.36 7.35 3.93
CA MET A 102 -7.34 7.47 5.02
C MET A 102 -8.68 7.87 4.42
N LYS A 103 -9.62 6.90 4.43
CA LYS A 103 -11.01 7.11 4.03
C LYS A 103 -11.87 7.31 5.26
N ASP A 104 -12.31 8.55 5.49
CA ASP A 104 -13.22 8.85 6.58
C ASP A 104 -14.59 8.22 6.33
N ALA A 105 -15.22 7.72 7.39
CA ALA A 105 -16.51 7.06 7.29
C ALA A 105 -17.56 7.99 6.66
N LYS A 106 -18.21 7.53 5.57
CA LYS A 106 -19.31 8.22 4.86
C LYS A 106 -18.93 9.52 4.13
N VAL A 107 -17.68 9.98 4.23
CA VAL A 107 -17.18 11.21 3.58
C VAL A 107 -16.01 10.96 2.65
N GLY A 108 -15.33 9.81 2.82
CA GLY A 108 -14.24 9.39 1.97
C GLY A 108 -14.72 9.19 0.54
N GLY A 109 -14.04 9.87 -0.38
CA GLY A 109 -14.38 9.84 -1.78
C GLY A 109 -14.01 8.53 -2.50
N ALA A 110 -14.65 8.28 -3.64
CA ALA A 110 -14.34 7.14 -4.49
C ALA A 110 -12.92 7.24 -5.07
N TRP A 111 -12.18 6.14 -5.12
CA TRP A 111 -10.91 6.15 -5.84
C TRP A 111 -11.22 5.79 -7.29
N ALA A 112 -11.30 6.80 -8.15
CA ALA A 112 -11.68 6.62 -9.55
C ALA A 112 -10.80 5.56 -10.23
N TRP A 113 -11.37 4.83 -11.19
CA TRP A 113 -10.62 3.85 -11.98
C TRP A 113 -9.41 4.51 -12.64
N HIS A 114 -8.22 3.98 -12.38
CA HIS A 114 -6.96 4.44 -12.98
C HIS A 114 -5.91 3.33 -12.96
N GLN A 115 -4.82 3.55 -13.67
CA GLN A 115 -3.60 2.77 -13.57
C GLN A 115 -2.50 3.65 -12.97
N ASP A 116 -1.82 3.12 -11.95
CA ASP A 116 -0.77 3.85 -11.24
C ASP A 116 0.43 4.17 -12.16
N TYR A 117 0.86 3.22 -13.01
CA TYR A 117 2.01 3.40 -13.92
C TYR A 117 1.88 4.59 -14.85
N GLY A 118 0.68 4.91 -15.34
CA GLY A 118 0.48 6.06 -16.24
C GLY A 118 0.95 7.38 -15.63
N TYR A 119 0.79 7.54 -14.31
CA TYR A 119 1.32 8.70 -13.59
C TYR A 119 2.83 8.61 -13.34
N TRP A 120 3.36 7.41 -13.14
CA TRP A 120 4.79 7.22 -12.82
C TRP A 120 5.69 7.31 -14.05
N TYR A 121 5.16 7.05 -15.23
CA TYR A 121 5.86 7.28 -16.49
C TYR A 121 6.31 8.75 -16.61
N GLU A 122 5.43 9.68 -16.26
CA GLU A 122 5.71 11.12 -16.20
C GLU A 122 6.79 11.48 -15.15
N ASN A 123 7.04 10.60 -14.19
CA ASN A 123 8.08 10.75 -13.17
C ASN A 123 9.40 10.03 -13.55
N GLY A 124 9.54 9.55 -14.79
CA GLY A 124 10.75 8.90 -15.29
C GLY A 124 10.83 7.39 -15.10
N VAL A 125 9.74 6.74 -14.68
CA VAL A 125 9.64 5.27 -14.65
C VAL A 125 9.38 4.77 -16.07
N LEU A 126 10.44 4.33 -16.77
CA LEU A 126 10.37 4.01 -18.21
C LEU A 126 9.65 2.69 -18.53
N PHE A 127 9.59 1.78 -17.56
CA PHE A 127 8.95 0.47 -17.71
C PHE A 127 8.08 0.18 -16.47
N PRO A 128 6.94 -0.52 -16.61
CA PRO A 128 6.08 -0.88 -15.49
C PRO A 128 6.64 -2.03 -14.65
N ASP A 129 7.95 -2.02 -14.40
CA ASP A 129 8.68 -3.04 -13.64
C ASP A 129 8.65 -2.71 -12.13
N LEU A 130 7.44 -2.71 -11.58
CA LEU A 130 7.17 -2.40 -10.18
C LEU A 130 5.92 -3.13 -9.69
N THR A 131 5.88 -3.39 -8.39
CA THR A 131 4.70 -3.96 -7.72
C THR A 131 4.28 -3.10 -6.53
N SER A 132 2.97 -3.09 -6.25
CA SER A 132 2.41 -2.41 -5.09
C SER A 132 2.03 -3.41 -4.00
N ALA A 133 2.54 -3.21 -2.80
CA ALA A 133 2.10 -3.93 -1.61
C ALA A 133 1.00 -3.13 -0.89
N PHE A 134 -0.26 -3.57 -1.00
CA PHE A 134 -1.38 -2.96 -0.28
C PHE A 134 -1.61 -3.66 1.06
N LEU A 135 -1.48 -2.90 2.15
CA LEU A 135 -1.72 -3.39 3.52
C LEU A 135 -3.05 -2.86 4.05
N ALA A 136 -3.99 -3.77 4.29
CA ALA A 136 -5.25 -3.43 4.95
C ALA A 136 -5.00 -3.13 6.44
N VAL A 137 -4.96 -1.85 6.80
CA VAL A 137 -4.79 -1.38 8.19
C VAL A 137 -6.07 -1.59 9.01
N ASP A 138 -7.23 -1.46 8.35
CA ASP A 138 -8.55 -1.82 8.86
C ASP A 138 -9.18 -2.90 7.96
N PRO A 139 -10.24 -3.61 8.40
CA PRO A 139 -10.93 -4.58 7.55
C PRO A 139 -11.39 -3.95 6.24
N ALA A 140 -10.92 -4.45 5.09
CA ALA A 140 -11.36 -3.98 3.77
C ALA A 140 -12.63 -4.74 3.35
N THR A 141 -13.79 -4.10 3.45
CA THR A 141 -15.10 -4.67 3.12
C THR A 141 -15.78 -3.90 1.99
N ARG A 142 -16.81 -4.48 1.38
CA ARG A 142 -17.61 -3.76 0.38
C ARG A 142 -18.30 -2.52 0.97
N GLU A 143 -18.70 -2.60 2.24
CA GLU A 143 -19.40 -1.52 2.94
C GLU A 143 -18.51 -0.29 3.19
N ASN A 144 -17.19 -0.46 3.31
CA ASN A 144 -16.25 0.64 3.49
C ASN A 144 -15.39 0.94 2.26
N GLY A 145 -15.82 0.47 1.08
CA GLY A 145 -15.19 0.79 -0.20
C GLY A 145 -13.80 0.18 -0.33
N CYS A 146 -13.70 -1.14 -0.10
CA CYS A 146 -12.52 -1.92 -0.48
C CYS A 146 -12.17 -1.72 -1.97
N MET A 147 -10.91 -2.01 -2.32
CA MET A 147 -10.52 -2.18 -3.72
C MET A 147 -11.28 -3.33 -4.38
#